data_AF-A0A382AUF0-F1
#
_entry.id   AF-A0A382AUF0-F1
#
_cell.length_a   1.000
_cell.length_b   1.000
_cell.length_c   1.000
_cell.angle_alpha   90.00
_cell.angle_beta   90.00
_cell.angle_gamma   90.00
#
_symmetry.space_group_name_H-M   'P 1'
#
loop_
_entity.id
_entity.type
_entity.pdbx_description
1 polymer ?
#
loop_
_entity_poly.entity_id
_entity_poly.type
_entity_poly.pdbx_seq_one_letter_code
_entity_poly.pdbx_strand_id
1 'polypeptide(L)'
;MKHPLLTAIAAVVLTTTAFADPIHDAAKAGDSAGVQAELDKGVDPNAKGGDSGVPPLHWAAMWGHTEVVEVLIASGAYVDRTDNGGNIALHYAALGAGFPKTKRGDQKGVAELLIANGANVNVRRIDGKTPLDRANDSGGAELADLLREHGGKTGEELALMPPRLVQHGRFAFSFDAKEGKVYEVQDSFDLLNWEPIRTYTGTGVSVRFDEERDHDPPKWFYRVRVVE
;
A
#
# COMPACT_ATOMS: atom_id res chain seq x y z
N MET A 1 -47.98 24.11 -31.10
CA MET A 1 -46.93 23.33 -31.78
C MET A 1 -45.91 22.96 -30.71
N LYS A 2 -45.91 21.70 -30.28
CA LYS A 2 -45.11 21.20 -29.16
C LYS A 2 -43.73 20.75 -29.67
N HIS A 3 -42.71 21.08 -28.89
CA HIS A 3 -41.28 20.83 -29.10
C HIS A 3 -40.93 19.41 -29.54
N PRO A 4 -40.11 19.21 -30.59
CA PRO A 4 -39.38 17.97 -30.81
C PRO A 4 -37.99 18.06 -30.16
N LEU A 5 -37.37 16.91 -29.91
CA LEU A 5 -35.97 16.71 -29.49
C LEU A 5 -35.68 16.83 -27.98
N LEU A 6 -36.23 15.92 -27.18
CA LEU A 6 -35.58 15.55 -25.90
C LEU A 6 -35.65 14.03 -25.61
N THR A 7 -35.80 13.21 -26.66
CA THR A 7 -36.05 11.76 -26.50
C THR A 7 -34.98 10.94 -27.22
N ALA A 8 -33.73 11.03 -26.77
CA ALA A 8 -32.69 10.06 -27.11
C ALA A 8 -31.58 9.97 -26.05
N ILE A 9 -31.89 10.30 -24.79
CA ILE A 9 -31.08 9.92 -23.62
C ILE A 9 -31.99 9.06 -22.74
N ALA A 10 -32.39 7.92 -23.27
CA ALA A 10 -33.14 6.92 -22.53
C ALA A 10 -32.18 5.80 -22.13
N ALA A 11 -31.70 5.91 -20.89
CA ALA A 11 -31.50 4.79 -19.98
C ALA A 11 -30.83 3.53 -20.55
N VAL A 12 -29.49 3.50 -20.55
CA VAL A 12 -28.78 2.24 -20.26
C VAL A 12 -28.86 2.06 -18.75
N VAL A 13 -30.00 1.55 -18.27
CA VAL A 13 -30.24 1.21 -16.87
C VAL A 13 -30.18 -0.31 -16.74
N LEU A 14 -29.12 -0.76 -16.07
CA LEU A 14 -29.04 -1.90 -15.14
C LEU A 14 -29.65 -3.23 -15.61
N THR A 15 -28.80 -4.13 -16.13
CA THR A 15 -29.04 -5.57 -15.98
C THR A 15 -28.51 -6.01 -14.62
N THR A 16 -29.39 -6.05 -13.62
CA THR A 16 -29.16 -6.74 -12.36
C THR A 16 -29.46 -8.23 -12.54
N THR A 17 -28.40 -9.03 -12.65
CA THR A 17 -28.43 -10.47 -12.36
C THR A 17 -27.27 -10.72 -11.39
N ALA A 18 -27.50 -11.46 -10.31
CA ALA A 18 -26.57 -11.65 -9.19
C ALA A 18 -25.07 -11.60 -9.57
N PHE A 19 -24.33 -10.64 -9.01
CA PHE A 19 -22.87 -10.63 -8.78
C PHE A 19 -21.93 -11.18 -9.88
N ALA A 20 -22.30 -11.14 -11.17
CA ALA A 20 -21.32 -11.42 -12.22
C ALA A 20 -20.40 -10.21 -12.32
N ASP A 21 -19.12 -10.43 -12.03
CA ASP A 21 -18.05 -9.44 -12.13
C ASP A 21 -17.09 -9.93 -13.24
N PRO A 22 -17.45 -9.84 -14.54
CA PRO A 22 -16.82 -10.63 -15.59
C PRO A 22 -15.32 -10.35 -15.75
N ILE A 23 -14.91 -9.10 -15.61
CA ILE A 23 -13.49 -8.71 -15.63
C ILE A 23 -12.72 -9.31 -14.44
N HIS A 24 -13.36 -9.47 -13.27
CA HIS A 24 -12.74 -10.07 -12.09
C HIS A 24 -12.62 -11.59 -12.24
N ASP A 25 -13.66 -12.25 -12.78
CA ASP A 25 -13.64 -13.69 -13.05
C ASP A 25 -12.59 -14.03 -14.12
N ALA A 26 -12.53 -13.25 -15.21
CA ALA A 26 -11.51 -13.39 -16.23
C ALA A 26 -10.10 -13.16 -15.65
N ALA A 27 -9.93 -12.12 -14.82
CA ALA A 27 -8.65 -11.86 -14.17
C ALA A 27 -8.22 -12.97 -13.20
N LYS A 28 -9.17 -13.55 -12.47
CA LYS A 28 -8.94 -14.70 -11.59
C LYS A 28 -8.58 -15.97 -12.38
N ALA A 29 -9.22 -16.17 -13.52
CA ALA A 29 -8.99 -17.31 -14.41
C ALA A 29 -7.68 -17.21 -15.22
N GLY A 30 -7.08 -16.02 -15.31
CA GLY A 30 -5.91 -15.78 -16.15
C GLY A 30 -6.26 -15.56 -17.62
N ASP A 31 -7.52 -15.23 -17.92
CA ASP A 31 -8.03 -15.04 -19.28
C ASP A 31 -7.76 -13.59 -19.75
N SER A 32 -6.57 -13.36 -20.31
CA SER A 32 -6.16 -12.04 -20.83
C SER A 32 -7.10 -11.54 -21.94
N ALA A 33 -7.59 -12.44 -22.80
CA ALA A 33 -8.53 -12.12 -23.86
C ALA A 33 -9.90 -11.70 -23.30
N GLY A 34 -10.39 -12.42 -22.28
CA GLY A 34 -11.62 -12.07 -21.57
C GLY A 34 -11.50 -10.73 -20.86
N VAL A 35 -10.37 -10.46 -20.19
CA VAL A 35 -10.09 -9.16 -19.57
C VAL A 35 -10.08 -8.04 -20.62
N GLN A 36 -9.37 -8.21 -21.74
CA GLN A 36 -9.34 -7.24 -22.82
C GLN A 36 -10.75 -6.98 -23.39
N ALA A 37 -11.54 -8.03 -23.60
CA ALA A 37 -12.90 -7.91 -24.12
C ALA A 37 -13.84 -7.11 -23.19
N GLU A 38 -13.66 -7.21 -21.86
CA GLU A 38 -14.41 -6.39 -20.90
C GLU A 38 -13.92 -4.93 -20.89
N LEU A 39 -12.61 -4.71 -20.99
CA LEU A 39 -12.03 -3.36 -21.10
C LEU A 39 -12.49 -2.64 -22.37
N ASP A 40 -12.59 -3.36 -23.50
CA ASP A 40 -13.10 -2.83 -24.77
C ASP A 40 -14.57 -2.40 -24.70
N LYS A 41 -15.34 -2.95 -23.74
CA LYS A 41 -16.73 -2.51 -23.44
C LYS A 41 -16.77 -1.25 -22.56
N GLY A 42 -15.62 -0.73 -22.13
CA GLY A 42 -15.50 0.43 -21.26
C GLY A 42 -15.65 0.12 -19.78
N VAL A 43 -15.44 -1.13 -19.36
CA VAL A 43 -15.40 -1.48 -17.93
C VAL A 43 -14.19 -0.81 -17.29
N ASP A 44 -14.38 -0.19 -16.11
CA ASP A 44 -13.28 0.41 -15.36
C ASP A 44 -12.29 -0.68 -14.89
N PRO A 45 -11.00 -0.63 -15.27
CA PRO A 45 -9.98 -1.58 -14.78
C PRO A 45 -9.79 -1.53 -13.26
N ASN A 46 -10.27 -0.47 -12.59
CA ASN A 46 -10.24 -0.27 -11.14
C ASN A 46 -11.57 -0.57 -10.44
N ALA A 47 -12.53 -1.16 -11.16
CA ALA A 47 -13.83 -1.54 -10.63
C ALA A 47 -13.64 -2.37 -9.36
N LYS A 48 -14.49 -2.13 -8.36
CA LYS A 48 -14.51 -2.92 -7.13
C LYS A 48 -15.57 -4.00 -7.26
N GLY A 49 -15.17 -5.27 -7.27
CA GLY A 49 -16.07 -6.42 -7.33
C GLY A 49 -16.43 -6.98 -5.95
N GLY A 50 -17.60 -7.60 -5.86
CA GLY A 50 -18.15 -8.23 -4.66
C GLY A 50 -18.24 -7.33 -3.41
N ASP A 51 -18.61 -7.92 -2.27
CA ASP A 51 -18.77 -7.19 -1.00
C ASP A 51 -17.43 -6.70 -0.40
N SER A 52 -16.33 -7.38 -0.72
CA SER A 52 -14.98 -7.02 -0.28
C SER A 52 -14.34 -5.93 -1.13
N GLY A 53 -14.97 -5.54 -2.24
CA GLY A 53 -14.51 -4.48 -3.13
C GLY A 53 -13.13 -4.73 -3.72
N VAL A 54 -12.86 -5.97 -4.10
CA VAL A 54 -11.55 -6.42 -4.60
C VAL A 54 -11.44 -6.09 -6.10
N PRO A 55 -10.45 -5.31 -6.54
CA PRO A 55 -10.23 -5.02 -7.96
C PRO A 55 -9.74 -6.23 -8.78
N PRO A 56 -9.87 -6.21 -10.13
CA PRO A 56 -9.42 -7.30 -10.99
C PRO A 56 -7.92 -7.59 -10.86
N LEU A 57 -7.11 -6.53 -10.73
CA LEU A 57 -5.65 -6.62 -10.59
C LEU A 57 -5.22 -7.49 -9.41
N HIS A 58 -5.98 -7.47 -8.30
CA HIS A 58 -5.70 -8.23 -7.10
C HIS A 58 -5.87 -9.73 -7.33
N TRP A 59 -6.89 -10.12 -8.10
CA TRP A 59 -7.11 -11.52 -8.46
C TRP A 59 -6.02 -12.05 -9.38
N ALA A 60 -5.68 -11.29 -10.42
CA ALA A 60 -4.57 -11.64 -11.30
C ALA A 60 -3.26 -11.79 -10.52
N ALA A 61 -3.02 -10.89 -9.57
CA ALA A 61 -1.81 -10.91 -8.75
C ALA A 61 -1.75 -12.12 -7.80
N MET A 62 -2.88 -12.48 -7.16
CA MET A 62 -2.99 -13.64 -6.29
C MET A 62 -2.64 -14.95 -6.99
N TRP A 63 -3.13 -15.11 -8.22
CA TRP A 63 -2.93 -16.32 -9.00
C TRP A 63 -1.66 -16.30 -9.85
N GLY A 64 -0.94 -15.18 -9.90
CA GLY A 64 0.34 -15.08 -10.62
C GLY A 64 0.18 -15.01 -12.13
N HIS A 65 -0.88 -14.34 -12.61
CA HIS A 65 -1.20 -14.22 -14.04
C HIS A 65 -0.56 -12.97 -14.65
N THR A 66 0.75 -13.05 -14.96
CA THR A 66 1.55 -11.91 -15.44
C THR A 66 0.93 -11.19 -16.64
N GLU A 67 0.45 -11.92 -17.64
CA GLU A 67 -0.16 -11.35 -18.85
C GLU A 67 -1.42 -10.51 -18.54
N VAL A 68 -2.27 -11.00 -17.63
CA VAL A 68 -3.45 -10.24 -17.18
C VAL A 68 -3.03 -8.98 -16.42
N VAL A 69 -2.00 -9.07 -15.59
CA VAL A 69 -1.47 -7.90 -14.85
C VAL A 69 -0.97 -6.83 -15.82
N GLU A 70 -0.25 -7.22 -16.88
CA GLU A 70 0.21 -6.31 -17.92
C GLU A 70 -0.96 -5.61 -18.63
N VAL A 71 -1.98 -6.37 -19.05
CA VAL A 71 -3.17 -5.81 -19.72
C VAL A 71 -3.90 -4.81 -18.82
N LEU A 72 -4.10 -5.15 -17.55
CA LEU A 72 -4.80 -4.27 -16.60
C LEU A 72 -4.00 -2.99 -16.34
N ILE A 73 -2.69 -3.07 -16.11
CA ILE A 73 -1.83 -1.90 -15.89
C ILE A 73 -1.81 -1.01 -17.15
N ALA A 74 -1.62 -1.61 -18.33
CA ALA A 74 -1.64 -0.89 -19.61
C ALA A 74 -2.96 -0.16 -19.86
N SER A 75 -4.06 -0.69 -19.30
CA SER A 75 -5.40 -0.09 -19.41
C SER A 75 -5.71 0.93 -18.30
N GLY A 76 -4.77 1.22 -17.40
CA GLY A 76 -4.92 2.24 -16.36
C GLY A 76 -5.36 1.71 -14.98
N ALA A 77 -5.16 0.42 -14.69
CA ALA A 77 -5.28 -0.07 -13.33
C ALA A 77 -4.23 0.59 -12.42
N TYR A 78 -4.66 1.14 -11.29
CA TYR A 78 -3.75 1.69 -10.30
C TYR A 78 -3.10 0.55 -9.50
N VAL A 79 -1.77 0.46 -9.55
CA VAL A 79 -0.99 -0.58 -8.87
C VAL A 79 -1.22 -0.62 -7.35
N ASP A 80 -1.47 0.54 -6.75
CA ASP A 80 -1.75 0.72 -5.31
C ASP A 80 -3.25 0.89 -5.01
N ARG A 81 -4.14 0.48 -5.93
CA ARG A 81 -5.58 0.47 -5.63
C ARG A 81 -5.86 -0.42 -4.43
N THR A 82 -6.62 0.07 -3.46
CA THR A 82 -6.97 -0.71 -2.27
C THR A 82 -8.36 -1.34 -2.38
N ASP A 83 -8.49 -2.58 -1.92
CA ASP A 83 -9.79 -3.19 -1.59
C ASP A 83 -10.40 -2.53 -0.33
N ASN A 84 -11.52 -3.06 0.18
CA ASN A 84 -12.15 -2.55 1.40
C ASN A 84 -11.35 -2.86 2.68
N GLY A 85 -10.43 -3.82 2.62
CA GLY A 85 -9.51 -4.13 3.71
C GLY A 85 -8.27 -3.25 3.74
N GLY A 86 -7.97 -2.49 2.69
CA GLY A 86 -6.71 -1.76 2.54
C GLY A 86 -5.59 -2.58 1.89
N ASN A 87 -5.89 -3.73 1.28
CA ASN A 87 -4.92 -4.51 0.53
C ASN A 87 -4.72 -3.92 -0.88
N ILE A 88 -3.46 -3.81 -1.29
CA ILE A 88 -3.06 -3.60 -2.68
C ILE A 88 -2.72 -4.93 -3.38
N ALA A 89 -2.51 -4.91 -4.70
CA ALA A 89 -2.20 -6.11 -5.48
C ALA A 89 -0.97 -6.89 -4.95
N LEU A 90 0.05 -6.20 -4.43
CA LEU A 90 1.22 -6.84 -3.80
C LEU A 90 0.86 -7.70 -2.58
N HIS A 91 -0.15 -7.34 -1.78
CA HIS A 91 -0.60 -8.18 -0.66
C HIS A 91 -1.19 -9.50 -1.15
N TYR A 92 -1.85 -9.47 -2.31
CA TYR A 92 -2.47 -10.64 -2.93
C TYR A 92 -1.43 -11.54 -3.59
N ALA A 93 -0.44 -10.98 -4.31
CA ALA A 93 0.71 -11.74 -4.80
C ALA A 93 1.45 -12.45 -3.65
N ALA A 94 1.67 -11.74 -2.55
CA ALA A 94 2.28 -12.29 -1.33
C ALA A 94 1.47 -13.39 -0.67
N LEU A 95 0.14 -13.27 -0.62
CA LEU A 95 -0.73 -14.32 -0.13
C LEU A 95 -0.70 -15.57 -1.05
N GLY A 96 -0.74 -15.35 -2.36
CA GLY A 96 -0.75 -16.42 -3.36
C GLY A 96 0.57 -17.19 -3.48
N ALA A 97 1.70 -16.55 -3.16
CA ALA A 97 3.02 -17.18 -3.17
C ALA A 97 3.13 -18.36 -2.18
N GLY A 98 2.32 -18.36 -1.12
CA GLY A 98 2.19 -19.47 -0.16
C GLY A 98 1.31 -20.62 -0.61
N PHE A 99 0.64 -20.53 -1.76
CA PHE A 99 -0.16 -21.64 -2.27
C PHE A 99 0.71 -22.82 -2.71
N PRO A 100 0.16 -24.05 -2.68
CA PRO A 100 0.87 -25.22 -3.18
C PRO A 100 1.39 -24.99 -4.61
N LYS A 101 2.57 -25.53 -4.93
CA LYS A 101 3.18 -25.39 -6.27
C LYS A 101 2.25 -25.81 -7.42
N THR A 102 1.30 -26.70 -7.15
CA THR A 102 0.30 -27.18 -8.12
C THR A 102 -0.81 -26.18 -8.43
N LYS A 103 -0.94 -25.09 -7.65
CA LYS A 103 -2.00 -24.09 -7.75
C LYS A 103 -1.48 -22.65 -7.87
N ARG A 104 -0.17 -22.44 -7.78
CA ARG A 104 0.45 -21.11 -7.83
C ARG A 104 0.92 -20.82 -9.27
N GLY A 105 0.67 -19.61 -9.76
CA GLY A 105 1.27 -19.10 -11.00
C GLY A 105 2.61 -18.42 -10.74
N ASP A 106 2.90 -17.36 -11.48
CA ASP A 106 4.13 -16.58 -11.35
C ASP A 106 3.93 -15.37 -10.43
N GLN A 107 3.72 -15.60 -9.12
CA GLN A 107 3.56 -14.49 -8.18
C GLN A 107 4.81 -13.63 -8.05
N LYS A 108 6.00 -14.22 -8.27
CA LYS A 108 7.27 -13.48 -8.23
C LYS A 108 7.37 -12.51 -9.40
N GLY A 109 7.16 -12.96 -10.63
CA GLY A 109 7.16 -12.09 -11.81
C GLY A 109 6.07 -11.02 -11.74
N VAL A 110 4.88 -11.36 -11.24
CA VAL A 110 3.84 -10.37 -10.94
C VAL A 110 4.32 -9.30 -9.96
N ALA A 111 4.99 -9.68 -8.86
CA ALA A 111 5.45 -8.70 -7.88
C ALA A 111 6.56 -7.81 -8.45
N GLU A 112 7.51 -8.38 -9.21
CA GLU A 112 8.53 -7.61 -9.93
C GLU A 112 7.88 -6.59 -10.87
N LEU A 113 6.86 -7.01 -11.62
CA LEU A 113 6.11 -6.13 -12.52
C LEU A 113 5.38 -5.01 -11.78
N LEU A 114 4.71 -5.31 -10.67
CA LEU A 114 4.03 -4.32 -9.84
C LEU A 114 5.02 -3.30 -9.25
N ILE A 115 6.15 -3.77 -8.72
CA ILE A 115 7.22 -2.91 -8.17
C ILE A 115 7.82 -2.03 -9.26
N ALA A 116 8.08 -2.59 -10.45
CA ALA A 116 8.58 -1.83 -11.60
C ALA A 116 7.61 -0.74 -12.07
N ASN A 117 6.30 -0.94 -11.86
CA ASN A 117 5.25 0.04 -12.12
C ASN A 117 4.93 0.94 -10.91
N GLY A 118 5.80 0.98 -9.91
CA GLY A 118 5.74 1.95 -8.82
C GLY A 118 4.87 1.54 -7.63
N ALA A 119 4.51 0.27 -7.49
CA ALA A 119 3.77 -0.21 -6.32
C ALA A 119 4.55 0.04 -5.03
N ASN A 120 3.89 0.58 -4.01
CA ASN A 120 4.51 0.83 -2.71
C ASN A 120 4.60 -0.48 -1.90
N VAL A 121 5.82 -1.01 -1.76
CA VAL A 121 6.11 -2.27 -1.05
C VAL A 121 5.79 -2.25 0.46
N ASN A 122 5.54 -1.08 1.04
CA ASN A 122 5.34 -0.88 2.48
C ASN A 122 3.91 -0.42 2.84
N VAL A 123 2.93 -0.55 1.92
CA VAL A 123 1.52 -0.24 2.23
C VAL A 123 1.04 -1.11 3.39
N ARG A 124 0.40 -0.49 4.37
CA ARG A 124 -0.19 -1.18 5.52
C ARG A 124 -1.70 -1.31 5.32
N ARG A 125 -2.20 -2.53 5.40
CA ARG A 125 -3.63 -2.84 5.48
C ARG A 125 -4.21 -2.34 6.82
N ILE A 126 -5.54 -2.38 6.96
CA ILE A 126 -6.27 -2.00 8.19
C ILE A 126 -5.75 -2.66 9.49
N ASP A 127 -5.21 -3.88 9.44
CA ASP A 127 -4.60 -4.57 10.60
C ASP A 127 -3.12 -4.22 10.80
N GLY A 128 -2.58 -3.30 10.00
CA GLY A 128 -1.19 -2.88 10.03
C GLY A 128 -0.22 -3.78 9.28
N LYS A 129 -0.68 -4.90 8.69
CA LYS A 129 0.17 -5.83 7.92
C LYS A 129 0.52 -5.25 6.55
N THR A 130 1.73 -5.58 6.11
CA THR A 130 2.34 -5.20 4.83
C THR A 130 2.31 -6.38 3.85
N PRO A 131 2.67 -6.17 2.56
CA PRO A 131 2.92 -7.28 1.64
C PRO A 131 3.96 -8.28 2.17
N LEU A 132 5.01 -7.79 2.85
CA LEU A 132 6.04 -8.65 3.43
C LEU A 132 5.48 -9.53 4.55
N ASP A 133 4.63 -8.99 5.42
CA ASP A 133 3.96 -9.80 6.45
C ASP A 133 3.14 -10.93 5.82
N ARG A 134 2.46 -10.66 4.69
CA ARG A 134 1.68 -11.68 3.97
C ARG A 134 2.54 -12.76 3.33
N ALA A 135 3.71 -12.41 2.81
CA ALA A 135 4.63 -13.38 2.25
C ALA A 135 5.19 -14.29 3.35
N ASN A 136 5.53 -13.71 4.51
CA ASN A 136 6.00 -14.46 5.68
C ASN A 136 4.90 -15.40 6.23
N ASP A 137 3.69 -14.87 6.43
CA ASP A 137 2.55 -15.63 6.99
C ASP A 137 2.12 -16.80 6.11
N SER A 138 2.24 -16.65 4.79
CA SER A 138 1.81 -17.66 3.82
C SER A 138 2.90 -18.69 3.48
N GLY A 139 4.16 -18.43 3.87
CA GLY A 139 5.30 -19.29 3.52
C GLY A 139 5.92 -19.00 2.15
N GLY A 140 5.62 -17.84 1.55
CA GLY A 140 6.17 -17.39 0.27
C GLY A 140 7.59 -16.81 0.38
N ALA A 141 8.57 -17.61 0.82
CA ALA A 141 9.93 -17.15 1.14
C ALA A 141 10.63 -16.39 -0.02
N GLU A 142 10.56 -16.92 -1.24
CA GLU A 142 11.16 -16.26 -2.43
C GLU A 142 10.58 -14.85 -2.67
N LEU A 143 9.29 -14.65 -2.38
CA LEU A 143 8.65 -13.34 -2.52
C LEU A 143 8.97 -12.42 -1.34
N ALA A 144 9.10 -12.98 -0.14
CA ALA A 144 9.55 -12.23 1.04
C ALA A 144 10.96 -11.65 0.80
N ASP A 145 11.88 -12.46 0.26
CA ASP A 145 13.22 -12.03 -0.09
C ASP A 145 13.21 -10.92 -1.16
N LEU A 146 12.41 -11.09 -2.23
CA LEU A 146 12.23 -10.04 -3.25
C LEU A 146 11.72 -8.72 -2.64
N LEU A 147 10.73 -8.79 -1.75
CA LEU A 147 10.18 -7.60 -1.09
C LEU A 147 11.25 -6.93 -0.21
N ARG A 148 12.07 -7.72 0.51
CA ARG A 148 13.20 -7.22 1.30
C ARG A 148 14.25 -6.52 0.43
N GLU A 149 14.62 -7.10 -0.70
CA GLU A 149 15.56 -6.52 -1.67
C GLU A 149 15.09 -5.14 -2.16
N HIS A 150 13.77 -4.94 -2.26
CA HIS A 150 13.15 -3.67 -2.64
C HIS A 150 12.78 -2.77 -1.45
N GLY A 151 13.32 -3.03 -0.25
CA GLY A 151 13.15 -2.19 0.93
C GLY A 151 11.85 -2.42 1.71
N GLY A 152 11.16 -3.51 1.43
CA GLY A 152 10.00 -4.01 2.17
C GLY A 152 10.33 -4.27 3.64
N LYS A 153 9.43 -3.83 4.50
CA LYS A 153 9.51 -3.96 5.96
C LYS A 153 8.22 -4.55 6.48
N THR A 154 8.30 -5.27 7.58
CA THR A 154 7.11 -5.76 8.28
C THR A 154 6.33 -4.58 8.87
N GLY A 155 5.05 -4.79 9.15
CA GLY A 155 4.23 -3.80 9.84
C GLY A 155 4.81 -3.44 11.22
N GLU A 156 5.44 -4.41 11.89
CA GLU A 156 6.16 -4.21 13.14
C GLU A 156 7.42 -3.36 12.96
N GLU A 157 8.27 -3.66 11.98
CA GLU A 157 9.45 -2.86 11.68
C GLU A 157 9.09 -1.42 11.36
N LEU A 158 8.05 -1.21 10.53
CA LEU A 158 7.52 0.13 10.22
C LEU A 158 6.93 0.83 11.46
N ALA A 159 6.40 0.08 12.41
CA ALA A 159 5.90 0.63 13.67
C ALA A 159 7.02 1.05 14.61
N LEU A 160 8.17 0.36 14.56
CA LEU A 160 9.37 0.61 15.36
C LEU A 160 10.32 1.64 14.73
N MET A 161 10.15 1.98 13.45
CA MET A 161 10.96 3.02 12.82
C MET A 161 10.83 4.35 13.58
N PRO A 162 11.97 5.04 13.83
CA PRO A 162 11.94 6.30 14.55
C PRO A 162 11.03 7.30 13.80
N PRO A 163 10.19 8.05 14.50
CA PRO A 163 9.37 9.09 13.88
C PRO A 163 10.25 10.03 13.08
N ARG A 164 9.75 10.43 11.92
CA ARG A 164 10.43 11.44 11.13
C ARG A 164 10.38 12.76 11.88
N LEU A 165 11.53 13.19 12.38
CA LEU A 165 11.72 14.53 12.91
C LEU A 165 11.85 15.51 11.74
N VAL A 166 10.98 16.51 11.71
CA VAL A 166 10.97 17.58 10.71
C VAL A 166 11.46 18.85 11.38
N GLN A 167 12.56 19.40 10.88
CA GLN A 167 13.09 20.67 11.36
C GLN A 167 12.46 21.84 10.59
N HIS A 168 11.94 22.81 11.32
CA HIS A 168 11.39 24.07 10.84
C HIS A 168 12.31 25.20 11.29
N GLY A 169 13.20 25.68 10.42
CA GLY A 169 14.16 26.72 10.81
C GLY A 169 15.26 26.17 11.74
N ARG A 170 15.85 27.03 12.59
CA ARG A 170 17.07 26.66 13.33
C ARG A 170 16.79 25.70 14.50
N PHE A 171 15.72 25.94 15.25
CA PHE A 171 15.45 25.27 16.53
C PHE A 171 14.02 24.75 16.70
N ALA A 172 13.15 24.89 15.71
CA ALA A 172 11.81 24.33 15.79
C ALA A 172 11.77 22.97 15.12
N PHE A 173 11.09 22.02 15.74
CA PHE A 173 10.98 20.66 15.27
C PHE A 173 9.54 20.16 15.41
N SER A 174 9.18 19.18 14.59
CA SER A 174 7.95 18.43 14.77
C SER A 174 8.09 16.98 14.38
N PHE A 175 7.27 16.12 14.94
CA PHE A 175 7.12 14.74 14.51
C PHE A 175 5.69 14.26 14.77
N ASP A 176 5.25 13.26 14.01
CA ASP A 176 3.93 12.66 14.21
C ASP A 176 3.97 11.65 15.37
N ALA A 177 3.18 11.92 16.41
CA ALA A 177 3.11 11.09 17.60
C ALA A 177 1.82 10.27 17.60
N LYS A 178 1.94 8.95 17.52
CA LYS A 178 0.82 8.01 17.59
C LYS A 178 0.26 7.99 19.01
N GLU A 179 -1.06 7.86 19.12
CA GLU A 179 -1.75 7.83 20.40
C GLU A 179 -1.25 6.69 21.30
N GLY A 180 -1.02 6.98 22.58
CA GLY A 180 -0.61 6.01 23.58
C GLY A 180 0.86 5.59 23.52
N LYS A 181 1.66 6.16 22.60
CA LYS A 181 3.10 5.89 22.47
C LYS A 181 3.94 6.94 23.18
N VAL A 182 5.04 6.51 23.79
CA VAL A 182 5.98 7.42 24.45
C VAL A 182 7.18 7.67 23.56
N TYR A 183 7.52 8.94 23.38
CA TYR A 183 8.55 9.42 22.49
C TYR A 183 9.61 10.17 23.28
N GLU A 184 10.88 9.83 23.07
CA GLU A 184 12.00 10.62 23.56
C GLU A 184 12.64 11.37 22.40
N VAL A 185 12.66 12.70 22.52
CA VAL A 185 13.53 13.53 21.72
C VAL A 185 14.91 13.43 22.34
N GLN A 186 15.90 13.14 21.50
CA GLN A 186 17.29 13.02 21.89
C GLN A 186 18.15 13.90 21.01
N ASP A 187 19.25 14.39 21.57
CA ASP A 187 20.29 15.07 20.81
C ASP A 187 21.63 14.34 20.94
N SER A 188 22.55 14.68 20.04
CA SER A 188 23.90 14.13 20.01
C SER A 188 24.83 15.11 19.30
N PHE A 189 26.05 15.23 19.82
CA PHE A 189 27.11 16.02 19.19
C PHE A 189 27.97 15.18 18.22
N ASP A 190 27.99 13.85 18.37
CA ASP A 190 28.89 12.94 17.65
C ASP A 190 28.17 11.80 16.91
N LEU A 191 26.83 11.76 16.94
CA LEU A 191 25.96 10.69 16.42
C LEU A 191 26.11 9.33 17.13
N LEU A 192 26.98 9.21 18.12
CA LEU A 192 27.27 7.98 18.85
C LEU A 192 26.60 8.00 20.23
N ASN A 193 26.75 9.11 20.94
CA ASN A 193 26.22 9.31 22.28
C ASN A 193 24.95 10.16 22.20
N TRP A 194 23.82 9.56 22.56
CA TRP A 194 22.50 10.18 22.45
C TRP A 194 21.90 10.41 23.84
N GLU A 195 21.58 11.66 24.14
CA GLU A 195 21.03 12.05 25.44
C GLU A 195 19.55 12.44 25.30
N PRO A 196 18.65 11.94 26.16
CA PRO A 196 17.26 12.37 26.19
C PRO A 196 17.15 13.83 26.65
N ILE A 197 16.48 14.66 25.86
CA ILE A 197 16.24 16.07 26.20
C ILE A 197 14.80 16.32 26.62
N ARG A 198 13.86 15.53 26.09
CA ARG A 198 12.45 15.64 26.43
C ARG A 198 11.67 14.38 26.07
N THR A 199 10.60 14.12 26.83
CA THR A 199 9.68 13.01 26.60
C THR A 199 8.28 13.53 26.28
N TYR A 200 7.60 12.87 25.35
CA TYR A 200 6.24 13.18 24.93
C TYR A 200 5.38 11.92 24.94
N THR A 201 4.18 12.01 25.50
CA THR A 201 3.14 11.01 25.29
C THR A 201 2.34 11.41 24.06
N GLY A 202 2.32 10.55 23.05
CA GLY A 202 1.59 10.77 21.82
C GLY A 202 0.08 10.72 22.06
N THR A 203 -0.61 11.70 21.51
CA THR A 203 -2.07 11.84 21.58
C THR A 203 -2.73 11.61 20.23
N GLY A 204 -1.98 11.10 19.24
CA GLY A 204 -2.46 10.89 17.87
C GLY A 204 -2.31 12.11 16.97
N VAL A 205 -1.70 13.20 17.45
CA VAL A 205 -1.43 14.42 16.66
C VAL A 205 0.06 14.73 16.60
N SER A 206 0.47 15.56 15.65
CA SER A 206 1.85 16.02 15.53
C SER A 206 2.27 16.83 16.75
N VAL A 207 3.42 16.46 17.32
CA VAL A 207 4.08 17.23 18.37
C VAL A 207 4.95 18.28 17.72
N ARG A 208 4.88 19.52 18.20
CA ARG A 208 5.77 20.63 17.80
C ARG A 208 6.50 21.15 19.02
N PHE A 209 7.79 21.43 18.88
CA PHE A 209 8.60 21.96 19.96
C PHE A 209 9.74 22.82 19.45
N ASP A 210 10.14 23.77 20.28
CA ASP A 210 11.28 24.65 20.04
C ASP A 210 12.38 24.30 21.06
N GLU A 211 13.61 24.14 20.57
CA GLU A 211 14.79 23.87 21.39
C GLU A 211 15.68 25.11 21.43
N GLU A 212 15.29 26.11 22.22
CA GLU A 212 16.12 27.28 22.47
C GLU A 212 17.25 26.92 23.43
N ARG A 213 18.50 27.03 22.96
CA ARG A 213 19.69 26.93 23.81
C ARG A 213 20.58 28.15 23.63
N ASP A 214 20.97 28.74 24.76
CA ASP A 214 21.82 29.94 24.85
C ASP A 214 23.31 29.67 24.57
N HIS A 215 23.65 28.60 23.86
CA HIS A 215 25.05 28.24 23.62
C HIS A 215 25.33 27.81 22.18
N ASP A 216 26.49 28.26 21.70
CA ASP A 216 27.11 27.86 20.45
C ASP A 216 27.99 26.62 20.72
N PRO A 217 27.55 25.42 20.28
CA PRO A 217 28.51 24.45 19.75
C PRO A 217 28.23 24.13 18.27
N PRO A 218 29.22 23.54 17.57
CA PRO A 218 29.10 23.23 16.15
C PRO A 218 28.08 22.11 15.95
N LYS A 219 26.90 22.44 15.40
CA LYS A 219 25.84 21.54 14.90
C LYS A 219 25.52 20.31 15.77
N TRP A 220 24.37 20.37 16.43
CA TRP A 220 23.77 19.21 17.10
C TRP A 220 22.90 18.40 16.13
N PHE A 221 22.92 17.09 16.30
CA PHE A 221 22.01 16.16 15.63
C PHE A 221 20.84 15.84 16.56
N TYR A 222 19.64 15.76 16.00
CA TYR A 222 18.43 15.44 16.75
C TYR A 222 17.77 14.19 16.18
N ARG A 223 17.17 13.39 17.06
CA ARG A 223 16.30 12.28 16.67
C ARG A 223 15.12 12.15 17.62
N VAL A 224 14.11 11.44 17.18
CA VAL A 224 13.02 10.97 18.03
C VAL A 224 13.07 9.46 18.05
N ARG A 225 13.01 8.88 19.25
CA ARG A 225 12.85 7.43 19.42
C ARG A 225 11.54 7.13 20.12
N VAL A 226 10.91 6.02 19.75
CA VAL A 226 9.80 5.44 20.52
C VAL A 226 10.43 4.61 21.63
N VAL A 227 9.98 4.79 22.88
CA VAL A 227 10.54 4.06 24.05
C VAL A 227 9.60 3.02 24.65
N GLU A 228 8.33 2.97 24.21
CA GLU A 228 7.30 2.01 24.65
C GLU A 228 6.35 1.59 23.52
#